data_AF-A0A848SEG4-F1
#
_entry.id   AF-A0A848SEG4-F1
#
_cell.length_a   1.000
_cell.length_b   1.000
_cell.length_c   1.000
_cell.angle_alpha   90.00
_cell.angle_beta   90.00
_cell.angle_gamma   90.00
#
_symmetry.space_group_name_H-M   'P 1'
#
loop_
_entity.id
_entity.type
_entity.pdbx_description
1 polymer ?
#
loop_
_entity_poly.entity_id
_entity_poly.type
_entity_poly.pdbx_seq_one_letter_code
_entity_poly.pdbx_strand_id
1 'polypeptide(L)'
;MLALVTAAVALTPVSLDDPVLQSPDTFVSEATQAAIAEGERITVQCLDVSSEEASAKRVCLSQDEWQSVYARIAHNRSADRRDRAISLGLNFSRR
;
A
#
# COMPACT_ATOMS: atom_id res chain seq x y z
N MET A 1 19.25 2.40 -27.17
CA MET A 1 18.11 1.72 -26.54
C MET A 1 18.00 2.22 -25.10
N LEU A 2 17.05 3.09 -24.79
CA LEU A 2 16.69 3.39 -23.40
C LEU A 2 15.83 2.23 -22.90
N ALA A 3 16.36 1.40 -22.00
CA ALA A 3 15.57 0.41 -21.29
C ALA A 3 14.75 1.16 -20.22
N LEU A 4 13.45 1.33 -20.44
CA LEU A 4 12.53 1.72 -19.37
C LEU A 4 12.40 0.53 -18.42
N VAL A 5 13.13 0.56 -17.31
CA VAL A 5 12.89 -0.33 -16.18
C VAL A 5 11.63 0.18 -15.50
N THR A 6 10.48 -0.42 -15.81
CA THR A 6 9.27 -0.24 -15.00
C THR A 6 9.56 -0.90 -13.65
N ALA A 7 9.95 -0.11 -12.64
CA ALA A 7 10.02 -0.59 -11.28
C ALA A 7 8.60 -1.04 -10.88
N ALA A 8 8.36 -2.35 -10.89
CA ALA A 8 7.12 -2.90 -10.37
C ALA A 8 7.12 -2.64 -8.87
N VAL A 9 6.19 -1.82 -8.40
CA VAL A 9 5.93 -1.60 -6.98
C VAL A 9 5.33 -2.91 -6.45
N ALA A 10 6.21 -3.81 -5.99
CA ALA A 10 5.86 -5.15 -5.57
C ALA A 10 5.84 -5.25 -4.04
N LEU A 11 4.84 -5.97 -3.53
CA LEU A 11 4.84 -6.39 -2.13
C LEU A 11 5.84 -7.54 -1.97
N THR A 12 6.84 -7.34 -1.13
CA THR A 12 7.88 -8.33 -0.84
C THR A 12 7.58 -9.01 0.50
N PRO A 13 7.44 -10.35 0.55
CA PRO A 13 7.28 -11.04 1.81
C PRO A 13 8.57 -10.94 2.63
N VAL A 14 8.43 -10.74 3.94
CA VAL A 14 9.54 -10.56 4.87
C VAL A 14 9.39 -11.49 6.06
N SER A 15 10.50 -12.07 6.51
CA SER A 15 10.52 -12.93 7.70
C SER A 15 10.30 -12.10 8.97
N LEU A 16 9.65 -12.68 9.98
CA LEU A 16 9.39 -11.96 11.24
C LEU A 16 10.68 -11.61 12.01
N ASP A 17 11.76 -12.34 11.76
CA ASP A 17 13.08 -12.11 12.35
C ASP A 17 13.99 -11.21 11.47
N ASP A 18 13.46 -10.69 10.36
CA ASP A 18 14.28 -9.91 9.43
C ASP A 18 14.66 -8.54 10.04
N PRO A 19 15.96 -8.17 10.06
CA PRO A 19 16.41 -6.89 10.62
C PRO A 19 15.80 -5.67 9.93
N VAL A 20 15.25 -5.82 8.71
CA VAL A 20 14.53 -4.75 8.03
C VAL A 20 13.36 -4.21 8.85
N LEU A 21 12.70 -5.05 9.65
CA LEU A 21 11.54 -4.66 10.47
C LEU A 21 11.92 -3.73 11.63
N GLN A 22 13.20 -3.64 11.96
CA GLN A 22 13.76 -2.75 13.00
C GLN A 22 14.46 -1.53 12.41
N SER A 23 14.51 -1.41 11.08
CA SER A 23 15.17 -0.30 10.40
C SER A 23 14.43 1.02 10.67
N PRO A 24 15.15 2.11 11.01
CA PRO A 24 14.51 3.42 11.25
C PRO A 24 13.82 4.00 10.01
N ASP A 25 14.19 3.56 8.80
CA ASP A 25 13.58 3.98 7.54
C ASP A 25 12.39 3.09 7.13
N THR A 26 12.01 2.13 7.98
CA THR A 26 10.90 1.21 7.76
C THR A 26 9.77 1.50 8.72
N PHE A 27 8.62 1.86 8.17
CA PHE A 27 7.38 1.90 8.92
C PHE A 27 6.82 0.48 9.03
N VAL A 28 6.59 0.01 10.25
CA VAL A 28 5.83 -1.21 10.54
C VAL A 28 4.60 -0.79 11.35
N SER A 29 3.40 -1.23 10.97
CA SER A 29 2.20 -0.85 11.74
C SER A 29 2.23 -1.39 13.15
N GLU A 30 1.61 -0.68 14.09
CA GLU A 30 1.51 -1.10 15.50
C GLU A 30 0.85 -2.46 15.64
N ALA A 31 -0.19 -2.75 14.84
CA ALA A 31 -0.87 -4.04 14.84
C ALA A 31 0.07 -5.18 14.38
N THR A 32 0.87 -4.96 13.34
CA THR A 32 1.87 -5.94 12.91
C THR A 32 2.95 -6.13 13.96
N GLN A 33 3.44 -5.05 14.58
CA GLN A 33 4.44 -5.12 15.65
C GLN A 33 3.92 -5.92 16.85
N ALA A 34 2.66 -5.69 17.26
CA ALA A 34 2.02 -6.43 18.34
C ALA A 34 1.91 -7.93 18.02
N ALA A 35 1.42 -8.28 16.83
CA ALA A 35 1.31 -9.67 16.40
C ALA A 35 2.67 -10.40 16.34
N ILE A 36 3.74 -9.71 15.91
CA ILE A 36 5.11 -10.25 15.97
C ILE A 36 5.53 -10.49 17.42
N ALA A 37 5.33 -9.51 18.30
CA ALA A 37 5.72 -9.60 19.71
C ALA A 37 4.96 -10.70 20.47
N GLU A 38 3.70 -10.96 20.09
CA GLU A 38 2.86 -12.02 20.64
C GLU A 38 3.20 -13.41 20.07
N GLY A 39 4.13 -13.49 19.10
CA GLY A 39 4.56 -14.74 18.49
C GLY A 39 3.52 -15.33 17.52
N GLU A 40 2.63 -14.50 16.98
CA GLU A 40 1.64 -14.94 16.01
C GLU A 40 2.29 -15.34 14.69
N ARG A 41 1.68 -16.33 14.02
CA ARG A 41 2.09 -16.76 12.68
C ARG A 41 1.41 -15.90 11.62
N ILE A 42 1.88 -14.67 11.47
CA ILE A 42 1.40 -13.74 10.45
C ILE A 42 2.33 -13.68 9.24
N THR A 43 1.79 -13.27 8.10
CA THR A 43 2.59 -12.94 6.91
C THR A 43 2.75 -11.43 6.84
N VAL A 44 3.99 -10.96 6.93
CA VAL A 44 4.35 -9.56 6.75
C VAL A 44 4.82 -9.34 5.33
N GLN A 45 4.27 -8.31 4.69
CA GLN A 45 4.68 -7.88 3.35
C GLN A 45 5.10 -6.42 3.39
N CYS A 46 6.18 -6.10 2.71
CA CYS A 46 6.74 -4.77 2.65
C CYS A 46 6.61 -4.17 1.27
N LEU A 47 6.40 -2.85 1.24
CA LEU A 47 6.35 -2.04 0.05
C LEU A 47 7.45 -0.99 0.10
N ASP A 48 8.27 -0.94 -0.93
CA ASP A 48 9.23 0.15 -1.10
C ASP A 48 8.53 1.40 -1.63
N VAL A 49 8.70 2.51 -0.92
CA VAL A 49 8.08 3.80 -1.22
C VAL A 49 9.17 4.73 -1.73
N SER A 50 9.20 4.94 -3.04
CA SER A 50 10.19 5.78 -3.72
C SER A 50 9.90 7.28 -3.65
N SER A 51 9.15 7.74 -2.64
CA SER A 51 8.83 9.16 -2.49
C SER A 51 9.92 9.88 -1.69
N GLU A 52 10.42 10.99 -2.22
CA GLU A 52 11.33 11.91 -1.54
C GLU A 52 10.67 12.52 -0.28
N GLU A 53 9.34 12.70 -0.33
CA GLU A 53 8.54 13.30 0.76
C GLU A 53 8.07 12.29 1.81
N ALA A 54 8.22 10.98 1.55
CA ALA A 54 7.79 9.97 2.50
C ALA A 54 8.70 9.93 3.72
N SER A 55 8.09 9.91 4.91
CA SER A 55 8.79 9.79 6.19
C SER A 55 9.47 8.44 6.39
N ALA A 56 9.07 7.43 5.62
CA ALA A 56 9.68 6.11 5.58
C ALA A 56 9.92 5.68 4.13
N LYS A 57 11.03 4.99 3.88
CA LYS A 57 11.35 4.44 2.55
C LYS A 57 10.72 3.08 2.30
N ARG A 58 10.22 2.45 3.37
CA ARG A 58 9.55 1.15 3.32
C ARG A 58 8.36 1.12 4.26
N VAL A 59 7.29 0.45 3.85
CA VAL A 59 6.07 0.25 4.64
C VAL A 59 5.81 -1.25 4.71
N CYS A 60 5.83 -1.82 5.91
CA CYS A 60 5.58 -3.23 6.17
C CYS A 60 4.28 -3.38 6.97
N LEU A 61 3.36 -4.17 6.44
CA LEU A 61 2.07 -4.48 7.07
C LEU A 61 1.82 -5.98 7.01
N SER A 62 0.92 -6.46 7.86
CA SER A 62 0.37 -7.81 7.74
C SER A 62 -0.43 -7.95 6.44
N GLN A 63 -0.63 -9.19 6.00
CA GLN A 63 -1.44 -9.48 4.82
C GLN A 63 -2.87 -8.91 4.93
N ASP A 64 -3.50 -8.99 6.10
CA ASP A 64 -4.88 -8.52 6.30
C ASP A 64 -4.98 -6.99 6.26
N GLU A 65 -3.96 -6.30 6.76
CA GLU A 65 -3.85 -4.85 6.62
C GLU A 65 -3.68 -4.44 5.15
N TRP A 66 -2.86 -5.15 4.37
CA TRP A 66 -2.75 -4.89 2.93
C TRP A 66 -4.07 -5.09 2.21
N GLN A 67 -4.84 -6.13 2.55
CA GLN A 67 -6.19 -6.32 1.99
C GLN A 67 -7.10 -5.14 2.31
N SER A 68 -7.04 -4.62 3.53
CA SER A 68 -7.81 -3.44 3.95
C SER A 68 -7.40 -2.18 3.18
N VAL A 69 -6.10 -1.97 2.95
CA VAL A 69 -5.57 -0.87 2.12
C VAL A 69 -6.08 -0.98 0.68
N TYR A 70 -5.97 -2.15 0.07
CA TYR A 70 -6.43 -2.37 -1.30
C TYR A 70 -7.95 -2.19 -1.44
N ALA A 71 -8.74 -2.71 -0.51
CA ALA A 71 -10.18 -2.55 -0.50
C ALA A 71 -10.58 -1.07 -0.44
N ARG A 72 -9.91 -0.28 0.42
CA ARG A 72 -10.14 1.17 0.51
C ARG A 72 -9.79 1.90 -0.80
N ILE A 73 -8.64 1.58 -1.40
CA ILE A 73 -8.24 2.19 -2.69
C ILE A 73 -9.24 1.83 -3.79
N ALA A 74 -9.67 0.57 -3.87
CA ALA A 74 -10.65 0.12 -4.85
C ALA A 74 -12.00 0.85 -4.68
N HIS A 75 -12.45 1.00 -3.43
CA HIS A 75 -13.66 1.75 -3.11
C HIS A 75 -13.58 3.21 -3.58
N ASN A 76 -12.50 3.92 -3.21
CA ASN A 76 -12.29 5.32 -3.59
C ASN A 76 -12.22 5.48 -5.11
N ARG A 77 -11.48 4.61 -5.81
CA ARG A 77 -11.41 4.63 -7.29
C ARG A 77 -12.75 4.33 -7.95
N SER A 78 -13.64 3.60 -7.29
CA SER A 78 -15.00 3.36 -7.77
C SER A 78 -15.87 4.60 -7.56
N ALA A 79 -15.81 5.22 -6.39
CA ALA A 79 -16.47 6.50 -6.11
C ALA A 79 -16.06 7.59 -7.12
N ASP A 80 -14.76 7.82 -7.30
CA ASP A 80 -14.24 8.81 -8.26
C ASP A 80 -14.68 8.56 -9.70
N ARG A 81 -14.88 7.28 -10.09
CA ARG A 81 -15.37 6.92 -11.42
C ARG A 81 -16.85 7.23 -11.56
N ARG A 82 -17.65 6.97 -10.53
CA ARG A 82 -19.09 7.32 -10.50
C ARG A 82 -19.27 8.83 -10.56
N ASP A 83 -18.51 9.59 -9.78
CA ASP A 83 -18.64 11.05 -9.71
C ASP A 83 -18.29 11.70 -11.06
N ARG A 84 -17.24 11.21 -11.72
CA ARG A 84 -16.88 11.63 -13.09
C ARG A 84 -17.97 11.28 -14.10
N ALA A 85 -18.55 10.08 -14.03
CA ALA A 85 -19.62 9.66 -14.93
C ALA A 85 -20.88 10.53 -14.76
N ILE A 86 -21.28 10.84 -13.52
CA ILE A 86 -22.40 11.73 -13.21
C ILE A 86 -22.14 13.13 -13.78
N SER A 87 -20.95 13.68 -13.52
CA SER A 87 -20.57 15.01 -14.01
C SER A 87 -20.59 15.10 -15.55
N LEU A 88 -20.11 14.06 -16.24
CA LEU A 88 -20.18 13.97 -17.70
C LEU A 88 -21.63 13.86 -18.20
N GLY A 89 -22.45 13.00 -17.60
CA GLY A 89 -23.86 12.83 -17.98
C GLY A 89 -24.69 14.11 -17.79
N LEU A 90 -24.46 14.85 -16.70
CA LEU A 90 -25.10 16.14 -16.45
C LEU A 90 -24.70 17.21 -17.49
N ASN A 91 -23.46 17.18 -17.97
CA ASN A 91 -22.99 18.11 -19.01
C ASN A 91 -23.55 17.76 -20.40
N PHE A 92 -23.78 16.48 -20.71
CA PHE A 92 -24.43 16.07 -21.95
C PHE A 92 -25.93 16.41 -21.97
N SER A 93 -26.62 16.36 -20.83
CA SER A 93 -28.04 16.69 -20.76
C SER A 93 -28.37 18.19 -20.84
N ARG A 94 -27.35 19.07 -20.81
CA ARG A 94 -27.49 20.54 -20.87
C ARG A 94 -27.13 21.15 -22.23
N ARG A 95 -26.78 20.33 -23.23
CA ARG A 95 -26.62 20.75 -24.63
C ARG A 95 -27.79 20.24 -25.45
#